data_AF-A0AAE1PTA6-F1
#
_entry.id   AF-A0AAE1PTA6-F1
#
_cell.length_a   1.000
_cell.length_b   1.000
_cell.length_c   1.000
_cell.angle_alpha   90.00
_cell.angle_beta   90.00
_cell.angle_gamma   90.00
#
_symmetry.space_group_name_H-M   'P 1'
#
loop_
_entity.id
_entity.type
_entity.pdbx_description
1 polymer ?
#
loop_
_entity_poly.entity_id
_entity_poly.type
_entity_poly.pdbx_seq_one_letter_code
_entity_poly.pdbx_strand_id
1 'polypeptide(L)' 'MNPVKEKLLTPDEVPDVEMALRTAVTRYTGGQGYVKCACKTNCTTSRCSCTKKLLKCNSRCHPGRSCSNI' A
#
# COMPACT_ATOMS: atom_id res chain seq x y z
N MET A 1 -15.83 12.05 -2.10
CA MET A 1 -14.40 11.73 -1.91
C MET A 1 -14.07 12.15 -0.50
N ASN A 2 -13.95 11.22 0.45
CA ASN A 2 -13.61 11.59 1.82
C ASN A 2 -12.11 11.93 1.88
N PRO A 3 -11.71 13.06 2.50
CA PRO A 3 -10.30 13.37 2.66
C PRO A 3 -9.65 12.27 3.48
N VAL A 4 -8.59 11.66 2.94
CA VAL A 4 -7.72 10.78 3.70
C VAL A 4 -7.11 11.67 4.78
N LYS A 5 -7.39 11.37 6.05
CA LYS A 5 -6.69 12.00 7.16
C LYS A 5 -5.24 11.54 7.07
N GLU A 6 -4.35 12.42 6.59
CA GLU A 6 -2.92 12.16 6.56
C GLU A 6 -2.43 11.98 8.00
N LYS A 7 -1.83 10.83 8.29
CA LYS A 7 -1.14 10.58 9.56
C LYS A 7 0.34 10.89 9.34
N LEU A 8 0.74 12.12 9.66
CA LEU A 8 2.13 12.54 9.66
C LEU A 8 2.82 12.07 10.95
N LEU A 9 4.12 11.80 10.88
CA LEU A 9 4.94 11.48 12.05
C LEU A 9 5.23 12.76 12.83
N THR A 10 5.19 12.70 14.16
CA THR A 10 5.72 13.78 15.02
C THR A 10 7.22 13.62 15.24
N PRO A 11 7.96 14.69 15.60
CA PRO A 11 9.39 14.58 15.91
C PRO A 11 9.70 13.53 16.98
N ASP A 12 8.83 13.39 18.00
CA ASP A 12 9.00 12.42 19.08
C ASP A 12 8.82 10.96 18.63
N GLU A 13 8.13 10.72 17.50
CA GLU A 13 7.96 9.39 16.90
C GLU A 13 9.18 8.98 16.04
N VAL A 14 10.10 9.92 15.77
CA VAL A 14 11.32 9.67 14.99
C VAL A 14 12.47 9.36 15.95
N PRO A 15 13.04 8.15 15.92
CA PRO A 15 14.17 7.81 16.78
C PRO A 15 15.42 8.58 16.38
N ASP A 16 16.22 8.93 17.37
CA ASP A 16 17.56 9.47 17.18
C ASP A 16 18.57 8.36 16.84
N VAL A 17 18.35 7.73 15.69
CA VAL A 17 19.19 6.64 15.17
C VAL A 17 19.41 6.88 13.68
N GLU A 18 20.67 6.84 13.25
CA GLU A 18 21.00 6.95 11.83
C GLU A 18 20.49 5.70 11.08
N MET A 19 19.59 5.91 10.11
CA MET A 19 19.07 4.84 9.27
C MET A 19 18.72 5.32 7.87
N ALA A 20 18.80 4.42 6.89
CA ALA A 20 18.38 4.73 5.53
C ALA A 20 16.88 5.05 5.47
N LEU A 21 16.51 6.07 4.69
CA LEU A 21 15.13 6.52 4.53
C LEU A 21 14.15 5.38 4.18
N ARG A 22 14.55 4.46 3.28
CA ARG A 22 13.74 3.28 2.92
C ARG A 22 13.46 2.36 4.11
N THR A 23 14.42 2.21 5.02
CA THR A 23 14.28 1.39 6.23
C THR A 23 13.31 2.06 7.20
N ALA A 24 13.45 3.37 7.42
CA ALA A 24 12.53 4.15 8.25
C ALA A 24 11.09 4.05 7.72
N VAL A 25 10.87 4.29 6.43
CA VAL A 25 9.54 4.17 5.79
C VAL A 25 8.97 2.76 6.00
N THR A 26 9.76 1.72 5.73
CA THR A 26 9.28 0.34 5.93
C THR A 26 8.92 0.06 7.39
N ARG A 27 9.74 0.52 8.34
CA ARG A 27 9.57 0.27 9.78
C ARG A 27 8.37 1.00 10.38
N TYR A 28 8.19 2.28 10.07
CA TYR A 28 7.19 3.14 10.72
C TYR A 28 5.85 3.18 9.97
N THR A 29 5.84 3.00 8.65
CA THR A 29 4.60 3.06 7.85
C THR A 29 4.22 1.71 7.26
N GLY A 30 5.02 0.66 7.45
CA GLY A 30 4.81 -0.64 6.79
C GLY A 30 5.13 -0.61 5.29
N GLY A 31 5.87 0.40 4.82
CA GLY A 31 6.24 0.61 3.41
C GLY A 31 5.50 1.78 2.77
N GLN A 32 5.54 1.88 1.43
CA GLN A 32 5.02 3.01 0.64
C GLN A 32 3.48 3.16 0.65
N GLY A 33 2.77 2.51 1.57
CA GLY A 33 1.34 2.74 1.78
C GLY A 33 0.40 2.19 0.69
N TYR A 34 0.88 1.37 -0.25
CA TYR A 34 0.00 0.68 -1.20
C TYR A 34 0.33 -0.80 -1.33
N VAL A 35 -0.72 -1.62 -1.48
CA VAL A 35 -0.59 -3.05 -1.76
C VAL A 35 -0.63 -3.25 -3.28
N LYS A 36 0.37 -3.94 -3.81
CA LYS A 36 0.37 -4.44 -5.20
C LYS A 36 0.11 -5.94 -5.15
N CYS A 37 -0.94 -6.42 -5.81
CA CYS A 37 -1.15 -7.86 -5.98
C CYS A 37 -0.24 -8.43 -7.08
N ALA A 38 0.02 -9.74 -7.01
CA ALA A 38 0.78 -10.46 -8.03
C ALA A 38 -0.10 -10.98 -9.18
N CYS A 39 -1.40 -10.68 -9.17
CA CYS A 39 -2.34 -11.15 -10.18
C CYS A 39 -2.11 -10.45 -11.53
N LYS A 40 -2.46 -11.12 -12.64
CA LYS A 40 -2.41 -10.50 -13.98
C LYS A 40 -3.67 -9.66 -14.29
N THR A 41 -4.84 -10.11 -13.85
CA THR A 41 -6.17 -9.47 -13.98
C THR A 41 -7.19 -10.22 -13.09
N ASN A 42 -8.48 -9.86 -13.13
CA ASN A 42 -9.63 -10.56 -12.55
C ASN A 42 -9.46 -10.93 -11.06
N CYS A 43 -9.18 -9.93 -10.23
CA CYS A 43 -8.96 -10.07 -8.78
C CYS A 43 -10.25 -10.30 -7.97
N THR A 44 -11.07 -11.28 -8.34
CA THR A 44 -12.38 -11.53 -7.69
C THR A 44 -12.32 -12.47 -6.49
N THR A 45 -11.24 -13.20 -6.32
CA THR A 45 -11.09 -14.22 -5.26
C THR A 45 -10.04 -13.82 -4.22
N SER A 46 -10.02 -14.52 -3.09
CA SER A 46 -9.02 -14.37 -2.03
C SER A 46 -7.58 -14.76 -2.44
N ARG A 47 -7.37 -15.25 -3.68
CA ARG A 47 -6.02 -15.39 -4.26
C ARG A 47 -5.37 -14.02 -4.53
N CYS A 48 -6.17 -12.97 -4.74
CA CYS A 48 -5.65 -11.61 -4.81
C CYS A 48 -5.39 -11.08 -3.39
N SER A 49 -4.17 -10.59 -3.15
CA SER A 49 -3.79 -10.01 -1.86
C SER A 49 -4.58 -8.73 -1.52
N CYS A 50 -5.01 -7.95 -2.52
CA CYS A 50 -5.87 -6.79 -2.30
C CYS A 50 -7.26 -7.24 -1.82
N THR A 51 -7.89 -8.17 -2.55
CA THR A 51 -9.22 -8.72 -2.19
C THR A 51 -9.20 -9.38 -0.81
N LYS A 52 -8.16 -10.17 -0.51
CA LYS A 52 -7.97 -10.80 0.81
C LYS A 52 -7.89 -9.79 1.96
N LYS A 53 -7.34 -8.60 1.69
CA LYS A 53 -7.24 -7.48 2.65
C LYS A 53 -8.42 -6.52 2.58
N LEU A 54 -9.47 -6.85 1.82
CA LEU A 54 -10.63 -5.99 1.58
C LEU A 54 -10.27 -4.64 0.94
N LEU A 55 -9.20 -4.62 0.13
CA LEU A 55 -8.73 -3.46 -0.62
C LEU A 55 -9.04 -3.60 -2.10
N LYS A 56 -9.30 -2.47 -2.76
CA LYS A 56 -9.37 -2.35 -4.21
C LYS A 56 -7.98 -2.33 -4.84
N CYS A 57 -7.81 -3.00 -5.97
CA CYS A 57 -6.59 -2.88 -6.78
C CYS A 57 -6.53 -1.46 -7.38
N ASN A 58 -5.32 -0.92 -7.51
CA ASN A 58 -5.10 0.37 -8.18
C ASN A 58 -4.34 0.17 -9.50
N SER A 59 -4.09 1.27 -10.21
CA SER A 59 -3.38 1.27 -11.50
C SER A 59 -1.97 0.66 -11.44
N ARG A 60 -1.34 0.57 -10.26
CA ARG A 60 -0.02 -0.08 -10.09
C ARG A 60 -0.10 -1.61 -10.04
N CYS A 61 -1.28 -2.19 -9.81
CA CYS A 61 -1.48 -3.65 -9.80
C CYS A 61 -1.40 -4.24 -11.21
N HIS A 62 -2.11 -3.62 -12.16
CA HIS A 62 -2.23 -4.13 -13.53
C HIS A 62 -2.01 -3.01 -14.56
N PRO A 63 -0.75 -2.56 -14.76
CA PRO A 63 -0.48 -1.48 -15.72
C PRO A 63 -0.96 -1.85 -17.12
N GLY A 64 -1.82 -1.01 -17.71
CA GLY A 64 -2.37 -1.21 -19.05
C GLY A 64 -3.37 -2.37 -19.20
N ARG A 65 -3.89 -2.93 -18.09
CA ARG A 65 -4.86 -4.04 -18.12
C ARG A 65 -6.05 -3.75 -17.23
N SER A 66 -7.23 -4.23 -17.62
CA SER A 66 -8.44 -4.15 -16.80
C SER A 66 -8.39 -5.12 -15.61
N CYS A 67 -9.11 -4.78 -14.55
CA CYS A 67 -9.26 -5.61 -13.36
C CYS A 67 -10.65 -5.41 -12.77
N SER A 68 -11.28 -6.50 -12.32
CA SER A 68 -12.63 -6.48 -11.74
C SER A 68 -12.68 -5.97 -10.30
N ASN A 69 -11.53 -5.87 -9.61
CA ASN A 69 -11.44 -5.35 -8.24
C ASN A 69 -10.76 -3.98 -8.26
N ILE A 70 -11.43 -2.95 -8.79
CA ILE A 70 -10.96 -1.55 -8.80
C ILE A 70 -11.81 -0.68 -7.88
#